data_AF-A0A9C9FZB9-F1
#
_entry.id   AF-A0A9C9FZB9-F1
#
_cell.length_a   1.000
_cell.length_b   1.000
_cell.length_c   1.000
_cell.angle_alpha   90.00
_cell.angle_beta   90.00
_cell.angle_gamma   90.00
#
_symmetry.space_group_name_H-M   'P 1'
#
loop_
_entity.id
_entity.type
_entity.pdbx_description
1 polymer ?
#
loop_
_entity_poly.entity_id
_entity_poly.type
_entity_poly.pdbx_seq_one_letter_code
_entity_poly.pdbx_strand_id
1 'polypeptide(L)'
;MTISFDRNDTPATMRAFMEKMGFKDQLPEGWQMATMQSREDIDRLTKSIGFKFFWLVSDRRFVHPSVYTLLSPQGKISRYLYAGRISASDIEIALTKAMKGEIAPANIIDFIVAACYSYNYKDGKYKLNIPLFIALGALASGFAMIIGGYFFMRKRRRRDEEQIVAA
;
A
#
# COMPACT_ATOMS: atom_id res chain seq x y z
N MET A 1 -10.46 6.30 -14.90
CA MET A 1 -11.76 5.76 -14.46
C MET A 1 -11.75 5.56 -12.95
N THR A 2 -12.91 5.68 -12.29
CA THR A 2 -13.08 5.46 -10.85
C THR A 2 -14.11 4.36 -10.64
N ILE A 3 -13.77 3.35 -9.85
CA ILE A 3 -14.65 2.22 -9.56
C ILE A 3 -14.91 2.18 -8.07
N SER A 4 -16.19 2.19 -7.66
CA SER A 4 -16.53 1.96 -6.25
C SER A 4 -16.45 0.48 -5.89
N PHE A 5 -15.92 0.20 -4.70
CA PHE A 5 -15.90 -1.12 -4.07
C PHE A 5 -16.94 -1.25 -2.94
N ASP A 6 -17.72 -0.21 -2.66
CA ASP A 6 -18.86 -0.31 -1.75
C ASP A 6 -20.09 -0.80 -2.51
N ARG A 7 -20.69 -1.88 -2.02
CA ARG A 7 -21.92 -2.45 -2.57
C ARG A 7 -23.11 -1.50 -2.45
N ASN A 8 -23.09 -0.61 -1.46
CA ASN A 8 -24.17 0.34 -1.23
C ASN A 8 -24.06 1.57 -2.12
N ASP A 9 -22.97 1.74 -2.85
CA ASP A 9 -22.83 2.85 -3.78
C ASP A 9 -23.69 2.65 -5.03
N THR A 10 -24.27 3.76 -5.46
CA THR A 10 -25.09 3.86 -6.66
C THR A 10 -24.48 4.90 -7.60
N PRO A 11 -24.85 4.88 -8.89
CA PRO A 11 -24.44 5.94 -9.81
C PRO A 11 -24.78 7.35 -9.30
N ALA A 12 -25.88 7.50 -8.54
CA ALA A 12 -26.28 8.76 -7.92
C ALA A 12 -25.34 9.18 -6.79
N THR A 13 -24.93 8.25 -5.90
CA THR A 13 -23.98 8.57 -4.81
C THR A 13 -22.60 8.93 -5.35
N MET A 14 -22.14 8.22 -6.39
CA MET A 14 -20.87 8.56 -7.06
C MET A 14 -20.91 9.94 -7.75
N ARG A 15 -22.03 10.31 -8.38
CA ARG A 15 -22.18 11.64 -8.99
C ARG A 15 -22.11 12.74 -7.92
N ALA A 16 -22.87 12.58 -6.83
CA ALA A 16 -22.83 13.51 -5.70
C ALA A 16 -21.43 13.60 -5.05
N PHE A 17 -20.69 12.49 -5.00
CA PHE A 17 -19.30 12.48 -4.54
C PHE A 17 -18.39 13.32 -5.45
N MET A 18 -18.50 13.19 -6.77
CA MET A 18 -17.69 13.95 -7.72
C MET A 18 -18.01 15.45 -7.71
N GLU A 19 -19.29 15.81 -7.57
CA GLU A 19 -19.70 17.21 -7.38
C GLU A 19 -19.03 17.83 -6.14
N LYS A 20 -18.99 17.10 -5.03
CA LYS A 20 -18.27 17.51 -3.81
C LYS A 20 -16.76 17.63 -4.01
N MET A 21 -16.19 16.79 -4.88
CA MET A 21 -14.77 16.85 -5.25
C MET A 21 -14.45 17.96 -6.26
N GLY A 22 -15.44 18.74 -6.70
CA GLY A 22 -15.28 19.89 -7.59
C GLY A 22 -15.56 19.60 -9.07
N PHE A 23 -16.00 18.39 -9.42
CA PHE A 23 -16.42 18.03 -10.77
C PHE A 23 -17.92 18.29 -10.94
N LYS A 24 -18.30 19.57 -11.07
CA LYS A 24 -19.71 20.01 -11.00
C LYS A 24 -20.53 19.74 -12.26
N ASP A 25 -19.94 19.90 -13.45
CA ASP A 25 -20.75 19.96 -14.68
C ASP A 25 -20.52 18.76 -15.60
N GLN A 26 -19.28 18.31 -15.76
CA GLN A 26 -18.92 17.11 -16.53
C GLN A 26 -17.64 16.49 -15.98
N LEU A 27 -17.56 15.15 -16.04
CA LEU A 27 -16.29 14.46 -15.85
C LEU A 27 -15.35 14.82 -17.02
N PRO A 28 -14.04 14.95 -16.78
CA PRO A 28 -13.08 15.11 -17.86
C PRO A 28 -13.25 14.01 -18.92
N GLU A 29 -13.03 14.37 -20.19
CA GLU A 29 -13.13 13.42 -21.30
C GLU A 29 -12.24 12.18 -21.04
N GLY A 30 -12.80 10.98 -21.19
CA GLY A 30 -12.13 9.72 -20.86
C GLY A 30 -12.18 9.30 -19.38
N TRP A 31 -12.70 10.13 -18.47
CA TRP A 31 -12.91 9.75 -17.09
C TRP A 31 -14.29 9.12 -16.89
N GLN A 32 -14.33 7.80 -16.75
CA GLN A 32 -15.56 7.06 -16.46
C GLN A 32 -15.69 6.69 -14.98
N MET A 33 -16.92 6.53 -14.51
CA MET A 33 -17.24 6.02 -13.18
C MET A 33 -18.04 4.72 -13.27
N ALA A 34 -17.75 3.77 -12.38
CA ALA A 34 -18.48 2.51 -12.28
C ALA A 34 -18.77 2.14 -10.82
N THR A 35 -19.93 1.53 -10.59
CA THR A 35 -20.32 0.90 -9.32
C THR A 35 -20.57 -0.58 -9.55
N MET A 36 -20.49 -1.37 -8.49
CA MET A 36 -20.82 -2.80 -8.54
C MET A 36 -21.75 -3.14 -7.37
N GLN A 37 -22.84 -3.86 -7.65
CA GLN A 37 -23.80 -4.28 -6.61
C GLN A 37 -23.58 -5.72 -6.14
N SER A 38 -22.88 -6.53 -6.93
CA SER A 38 -22.54 -7.91 -6.59
C SER A 38 -21.28 -7.95 -5.74
N ARG A 39 -21.37 -8.56 -4.56
CA ARG A 39 -20.21 -8.78 -3.70
C ARG A 39 -19.17 -9.68 -4.36
N GLU A 40 -19.62 -10.65 -5.15
CA GLU A 40 -18.73 -11.56 -5.87
C GLU A 40 -17.90 -10.81 -6.93
N ASP A 41 -18.52 -9.87 -7.65
CA ASP A 41 -17.79 -9.05 -8.64
C ASP A 41 -16.80 -8.10 -7.97
N ILE A 42 -17.19 -7.48 -6.85
CA ILE A 42 -16.29 -6.65 -6.04
C ILE A 42 -15.10 -7.48 -5.58
N ASP A 43 -15.34 -8.67 -5.01
CA ASP A 43 -14.27 -9.55 -4.52
C ASP A 43 -13.37 -10.03 -5.67
N ARG A 44 -13.94 -10.36 -6.84
CA ARG A 44 -13.18 -10.79 -8.02
C ARG A 44 -12.29 -9.67 -8.55
N LEU A 45 -12.83 -8.45 -8.69
CA LEU A 45 -12.07 -7.30 -9.15
C LEU A 45 -10.97 -6.96 -8.15
N THR A 46 -11.33 -6.76 -6.88
CA THR A 46 -10.38 -6.32 -5.86
C THR A 46 -9.26 -7.33 -5.64
N LYS A 47 -9.55 -8.64 -5.70
CA LYS A 47 -8.52 -9.69 -5.69
C LYS A 47 -7.61 -9.64 -6.93
N SER A 48 -8.15 -9.40 -8.13
CA SER A 48 -7.33 -9.38 -9.35
C SER A 48 -6.33 -8.23 -9.39
N ILE A 49 -6.69 -7.09 -8.79
CA ILE A 49 -5.81 -5.92 -8.65
C ILE A 49 -5.07 -5.87 -7.30
N GLY A 50 -5.14 -6.93 -6.48
CA GLY A 50 -4.48 -6.98 -5.17
C GLY A 50 -4.97 -5.94 -4.15
N PHE A 51 -6.13 -5.33 -4.37
CA PHE A 51 -6.73 -4.33 -3.49
C PHE A 51 -7.41 -5.01 -2.31
N LYS A 52 -6.92 -4.77 -1.09
CA LYS A 52 -7.50 -5.30 0.14
C LYS A 52 -8.17 -4.19 0.93
N PHE A 53 -9.40 -4.44 1.36
CA PHE A 53 -10.17 -3.52 2.19
C PHE A 53 -10.85 -4.30 3.31
N PHE A 54 -11.08 -3.65 4.45
CA PHE A 54 -11.77 -4.23 5.59
C PHE A 54 -12.71 -3.22 6.24
N TRP A 55 -13.85 -3.71 6.72
CA TRP A 55 -14.81 -2.87 7.42
C TRP A 55 -14.44 -2.79 8.91
N LEU A 56 -14.24 -1.58 9.40
CA LEU A 56 -13.96 -1.33 10.81
C LEU A 56 -15.25 -0.90 11.50
N VAL A 57 -15.82 -1.82 12.30
CA VAL A 57 -17.11 -1.62 12.99
C VAL A 57 -17.08 -0.46 13.97
N SER A 58 -15.95 -0.26 14.67
CA SER A 58 -15.78 0.83 15.66
C SER A 58 -15.94 2.21 15.04
N ASP A 59 -15.43 2.38 13.83
CA ASP A 59 -15.38 3.67 13.13
C ASP A 59 -16.42 3.81 12.01
N ARG A 60 -17.23 2.76 11.79
CA ARG A 60 -18.19 2.62 10.67
C ARG A 60 -17.59 3.06 9.33
N ARG A 61 -16.35 2.62 9.08
CA ARG A 61 -15.55 3.04 7.92
C ARG A 61 -14.79 1.86 7.32
N PHE A 62 -14.57 1.94 6.02
CA PHE A 62 -13.65 1.04 5.34
C PHE A 62 -12.21 1.50 5.57
N VAL A 63 -11.37 0.56 5.98
CA VAL A 63 -9.93 0.72 5.93
C VAL A 63 -9.44 0.10 4.63
N HIS A 64 -8.84 0.94 3.79
CA HIS A 64 -8.33 0.56 2.49
C HIS A 64 -7.08 1.37 2.17
N PRO A 65 -6.17 0.85 1.32
CA PRO A 65 -5.02 1.63 0.86
C PRO A 65 -5.47 2.77 -0.04
N SER A 66 -4.82 3.92 0.09
CA SER A 66 -4.97 5.04 -0.85
C SER A 66 -3.97 4.87 -1.98
N VAL A 67 -4.39 4.21 -3.06
CA VAL A 67 -3.53 3.83 -4.20
C VAL A 67 -4.24 4.02 -5.53
N TYR A 68 -3.53 4.52 -6.53
CA TYR A 68 -3.96 4.52 -7.93
C TYR A 68 -3.30 3.35 -8.66
N THR A 69 -4.10 2.55 -9.35
CA THR A 69 -3.62 1.40 -10.11
C THR A 69 -3.57 1.77 -11.59
N LEU A 70 -2.40 1.66 -12.21
CA LEU A 70 -2.20 1.92 -13.63
C LEU A 70 -2.13 0.61 -14.40
N LEU A 71 -2.93 0.53 -15.45
CA LEU A 71 -3.03 -0.63 -16.33
C LEU A 71 -2.42 -0.32 -17.70
N SER A 72 -1.76 -1.30 -18.29
CA SER A 72 -1.34 -1.25 -19.69
C SER A 72 -2.55 -1.48 -20.61
N PRO A 73 -2.45 -1.15 -21.91
CA PRO A 73 -3.52 -1.43 -22.88
C PRO A 73 -3.92 -2.92 -22.98
N GLN A 74 -3.05 -3.83 -22.53
CA GLN A 74 -3.30 -5.28 -22.50
C GLN A 74 -3.96 -5.73 -21.18
N GLY A 75 -4.37 -4.81 -20.31
CA GLY A 75 -4.99 -5.11 -19.03
C GLY A 75 -4.01 -5.61 -17.96
N LYS A 76 -2.69 -5.48 -18.18
CA LYS A 76 -1.68 -5.83 -17.18
C LYS A 76 -1.44 -4.66 -16.24
N ILE A 77 -1.20 -4.96 -14.97
CA ILE A 77 -0.86 -3.94 -13.98
C ILE A 77 0.57 -3.47 -14.24
N SER A 78 0.71 -2.20 -14.62
CA SER A 78 2.00 -1.59 -14.91
C SER A 78 2.63 -0.95 -13.67
N ARG A 79 1.83 -0.26 -12.84
CA ARG A 79 2.32 0.42 -11.64
C ARG A 79 1.22 0.72 -10.61
N TYR A 80 1.60 0.79 -9.34
CA TYR A 80 0.79 1.34 -8.25
C TYR A 80 1.37 2.68 -7.79
N LEU A 81 0.54 3.71 -7.64
CA LEU A 81 0.94 5.01 -7.11
C LEU A 81 0.23 5.26 -5.77
N TYR A 82 0.98 5.34 -4.67
CA TYR A 82 0.42 5.55 -3.34
C TYR A 82 0.19 7.04 -3.06
N ALA A 83 -0.96 7.38 -2.51
CA ALA A 83 -1.49 8.76 -2.46
C ALA A 83 -0.72 9.75 -1.55
N GLY A 84 0.43 9.37 -0.98
CA GLY A 84 1.21 10.23 -0.08
C GLY A 84 1.77 11.48 -0.76
N ARG A 85 2.47 11.29 -1.89
CA ARG A 85 3.08 12.36 -2.70
C ARG A 85 3.12 11.92 -4.15
N ILE A 86 2.12 12.30 -4.93
CA ILE A 86 2.08 12.04 -6.38
C ILE A 86 2.19 13.38 -7.07
N SER A 87 3.26 13.59 -7.83
CA SER A 87 3.38 14.76 -8.72
C SER A 87 2.75 14.48 -10.08
N ALA A 88 2.41 15.53 -10.84
CA ALA A 88 1.93 15.38 -12.20
C ALA A 88 2.94 14.65 -13.10
N SER A 89 4.24 14.89 -12.88
CA SER A 89 5.33 14.21 -13.60
C SER A 89 5.37 12.71 -13.28
N ASP A 90 5.10 12.31 -12.03
CA ASP A 90 5.04 10.88 -11.67
C ASP A 90 3.93 10.15 -12.42
N ILE A 91 2.77 10.81 -12.57
CA ILE A 91 1.62 10.30 -13.32
C ILE A 91 2.00 10.16 -14.80
N GLU A 92 2.57 11.21 -15.40
CA GLU A 92 2.97 11.23 -16.82
C GLU A 92 4.01 10.13 -17.15
N ILE A 93 5.04 9.99 -16.32
CA ILE A 93 6.06 8.94 -16.47
C ILE A 93 5.40 7.57 -16.35
N ALA A 94 4.51 7.38 -15.37
CA ALA A 94 3.85 6.10 -15.16
C ALA A 94 2.88 5.73 -16.30
N LEU A 95 2.16 6.70 -16.86
CA LEU A 95 1.33 6.52 -18.06
C LEU A 95 2.17 6.14 -19.27
N THR A 96 3.28 6.87 -19.53
CA THR A 96 4.17 6.58 -20.66
C THR A 96 4.74 5.16 -20.59
N LYS A 97 5.12 4.71 -19.39
CA LYS A 97 5.59 3.33 -19.16
C LYS A 97 4.47 2.31 -19.34
N ALA A 98 3.28 2.60 -18.83
CA ALA A 98 2.11 1.72 -18.99
C ALA A 98 1.73 1.53 -20.48
N MET A 99 1.80 2.60 -21.28
CA MET A 99 1.54 2.53 -22.72
C MET A 99 2.56 1.65 -23.47
N LYS A 100 3.83 1.67 -23.05
CA LYS A 100 4.88 0.80 -23.59
C LYS A 100 4.79 -0.66 -23.09
N GLY A 101 3.85 -0.96 -22.19
CA GLY A 101 3.74 -2.27 -21.55
C GLY A 101 4.85 -2.55 -20.53
N GLU A 102 5.59 -1.52 -20.13
CA GLU A 102 6.64 -1.66 -19.12
C GLU A 102 6.02 -1.82 -17.74
N ILE A 103 6.39 -2.90 -17.05
CA ILE A 103 6.00 -3.15 -15.67
C ILE A 103 7.10 -2.57 -14.79
N ALA A 104 6.81 -1.44 -14.14
CA ALA A 104 7.75 -0.91 -13.17
C ALA A 104 7.68 -1.80 -11.92
N PRO A 105 8.82 -2.23 -11.35
CA PRO A 105 8.80 -2.91 -10.07
C PRO A 105 8.09 -2.00 -9.06
N ALA A 106 7.09 -2.54 -8.36
CA ALA A 106 6.50 -1.83 -7.25
C ALA A 106 7.63 -1.59 -6.25
N ASN A 107 8.04 -0.33 -6.10
CA ASN A 107 9.05 0.02 -5.12
C ASN A 107 8.50 -0.43 -3.77
N ILE A 108 9.08 -1.50 -3.22
CA ILE A 108 8.75 -2.03 -1.89
C ILE A 108 8.84 -0.92 -0.84
N ILE A 109 9.71 0.07 -1.09
CA ILE A 109 9.85 1.28 -0.30
C ILE A 109 8.55 2.12 -0.31
N ASP A 110 7.87 2.29 -1.45
CA ASP A 110 6.62 3.05 -1.53
C ASP A 110 5.47 2.33 -0.83
N PHE A 111 5.45 0.99 -0.87
CA PHE A 111 4.49 0.18 -0.11
C PHE A 111 4.76 0.26 1.40
N ILE A 112 6.03 0.19 1.84
CA ILE A 112 6.41 0.35 3.24
C ILE A 112 6.05 1.76 3.72
N VAL A 113 6.35 2.79 2.93
CA VAL A 113 5.98 4.17 3.20
C VAL A 113 4.46 4.30 3.30
N ALA A 114 3.69 3.81 2.33
CA ALA A 114 2.22 3.87 2.37
C ALA A 114 1.60 3.08 3.54
N ALA A 115 2.15 1.91 3.90
CA ALA A 115 1.75 1.15 5.07
C ALA A 115 2.13 1.86 6.39
N CYS A 116 3.19 2.67 6.37
CA CYS A 116 3.63 3.51 7.47
C CYS A 116 2.88 4.86 7.55
N TYR A 117 2.02 5.24 6.60
CA TYR A 117 1.29 6.51 6.65
C TYR A 117 -0.22 6.27 6.67
N SER A 118 -0.83 6.34 7.85
CA SER A 118 -2.30 6.38 7.98
C SER A 118 -2.77 7.82 7.79
N TYR A 119 -3.68 8.04 6.83
CA TYR A 119 -4.29 9.35 6.63
C TYR A 119 -5.25 9.66 7.79
N ASN A 120 -4.95 10.67 8.61
CA ASN A 120 -5.82 11.07 9.71
C ASN A 120 -6.73 12.23 9.26
N TYR A 121 -8.00 11.91 9.03
CA TYR A 121 -9.03 12.85 8.58
C TYR A 121 -9.31 14.02 9.54
N LYS A 122 -8.89 13.98 10.80
CA LYS A 122 -9.09 15.10 11.75
C LYS A 122 -8.11 16.26 11.53
N ASP A 123 -6.90 15.97 11.03
CA ASP A 123 -5.82 16.95 10.93
C ASP A 123 -5.40 17.25 9.47
N GLY A 124 -6.00 16.57 8.48
CA GLY A 124 -5.65 16.72 7.06
C GLY A 124 -4.22 16.32 6.70
N LYS A 125 -3.54 15.57 7.58
CA LYS A 125 -2.11 15.24 7.47
C LYS A 125 -1.89 13.72 7.57
N TYR A 126 -0.95 13.23 6.78
CA TYR A 126 -0.40 11.88 6.90
C TYR A 126 0.38 11.76 8.21
N LYS A 127 -0.06 10.90 9.14
CA LYS A 127 0.68 10.60 10.38
C LYS A 127 1.46 9.30 10.22
N LEU A 128 2.71 9.31 10.65
CA LEU A 128 3.57 8.13 10.72
C LEU A 128 2.95 7.08 11.64
N ASN A 129 2.94 5.82 11.21
CA ASN A 129 2.46 4.67 11.94
C ASN A 129 3.56 4.23 12.92
N ILE A 130 3.72 5.03 14.00
CA ILE A 130 4.69 4.83 15.09
C ILE A 130 4.74 3.37 15.60
N PRO A 131 3.62 2.63 15.73
CA PRO A 131 3.65 1.23 16.18
C PRO A 131 4.49 0.30 15.29
N LEU A 132 4.50 0.54 13.98
CA LEU A 132 5.26 -0.29 13.03
C LEU A 132 6.77 -0.06 13.15
N PHE A 133 7.19 1.19 13.39
CA PHE A 133 8.59 1.53 13.66
C PHE A 133 9.08 0.91 14.98
N ILE A 134 8.25 0.94 16.02
CA ILE A 134 8.56 0.30 17.30
C ILE A 134 8.70 -1.23 17.12
N ALA A 135 7.79 -1.85 16.38
CA ALA A 135 7.83 -3.29 16.11
C ALA A 135 9.09 -3.70 15.32
N LEU A 136 9.46 -2.93 14.29
CA LEU A 136 10.70 -3.17 13.53
C LEU A 136 11.96 -2.98 14.37
N GLY A 137 11.99 -1.94 15.22
CA GLY A 137 13.09 -1.71 16.15
C GLY A 137 13.25 -2.85 17.17
N ALA A 138 12.14 -3.36 17.70
CA ALA A 138 12.14 -4.51 18.61
C ALA A 138 12.60 -5.81 17.93
N LEU A 139 12.20 -6.03 16.67
CA LEU A 139 12.62 -7.19 15.91
C LEU A 139 14.13 -7.16 15.63
N ALA A 140 14.65 -6.01 15.18
CA ALA A 140 16.07 -5.84 14.88
C ALA A 140 16.96 -6.01 16.12
N SER A 141 16.55 -5.45 17.26
CA SER A 141 17.29 -5.61 18.52
C SER A 141 17.27 -7.05 19.02
N GLY A 142 16.14 -7.76 18.88
CA GLY A 142 16.04 -9.18 19.20
C GLY A 142 16.98 -10.05 18.37
N PHE A 143 17.01 -9.86 17.04
CA PHE A 143 17.94 -10.58 16.16
C PHE A 143 19.40 -10.27 16.48
N ALA A 144 19.73 -9.01 16.78
CA ALA A 144 21.09 -8.61 17.15
C ALA A 144 21.57 -9.31 18.44
N MET A 145 20.69 -9.46 19.45
CA MET A 145 21.03 -10.21 20.66
C MET A 145 21.23 -11.70 20.41
N ILE A 146 20.40 -12.33 19.58
CA ILE A 146 20.52 -13.76 19.25
C ILE A 146 21.82 -14.03 18.49
N ILE A 147 22.12 -13.24 17.46
CA ILE A 147 23.33 -13.37 16.64
C ILE A 147 24.57 -13.06 17.49
N GLY A 148 24.54 -11.96 18.25
CA GLY A 148 25.62 -11.58 19.16
C GLY A 148 25.91 -12.65 20.22
N GLY A 149 24.86 -13.20 20.83
CA GLY A 149 24.95 -14.30 21.80
C GLY A 149 25.53 -15.57 21.19
N TYR A 150 25.09 -15.96 20.00
CA TYR A 150 25.63 -17.11 19.27
C TYR A 150 27.12 -16.97 18.97
N PHE A 151 27.54 -15.81 18.44
CA PHE A 151 28.96 -15.55 18.15
C PHE A 151 29.81 -15.48 19.43
N PHE A 152 29.28 -14.90 20.51
CA PHE A 152 29.96 -14.84 21.80
C PHE A 152 30.17 -16.24 22.40
N MET A 153 29.14 -17.10 22.39
CA MET A 153 29.24 -18.49 22.85
C MET A 153 30.23 -19.30 22.00
N ARG A 154 30.19 -19.14 20.67
CA ARG A 154 31.12 -19.81 19.76
C ARG A 154 32.57 -19.37 19.98
N LYS A 155 32.81 -18.08 20.25
CA LYS A 155 34.14 -17.55 20.56
C LYS A 155 34.64 -18.06 21.92
N ARG A 156 33.77 -18.19 22.91
CA ARG A 156 34.12 -18.73 24.23
C ARG A 156 34.49 -20.21 24.14
N ARG A 157 33.67 -21.02 23.45
CA ARG A 157 33.90 -22.45 23.26
C ARG A 157 35.22 -22.77 22.54
N ARG A 158 35.59 -21.97 21.54
CA ARG A 158 36.91 -22.06 20.88
C ARG A 158 38.08 -21.78 21.81
N ARG A 159 37.96 -20.78 22.69
CA ARG A 159 39.01 -20.45 23.67
C ARG A 159 39.17 -21.55 24.71
N ASP A 160 38.07 -22.14 25.15
CA ASP A 160 38.07 -23.24 26.11
C ASP A 160 38.72 -24.50 25.48
N GLU A 161 38.42 -24.81 24.21
CA GLU A 161 39.06 -25.88 23.45
C GLU A 161 40.57 -25.65 23.24
N GLU A 162 40.98 -24.43 22.91
CA GLU A 162 42.41 -24.07 22.76
C GLU A 162 43.19 -24.17 24.08
N GLN A 163 42.57 -23.87 25.23
CA GLN A 163 43.21 -24.01 26.54
C GLN A 163 43.36 -25.46 27.01
N ILE A 164 42.45 -26.36 26.61
CA ILE A 164 42.55 -27.79 26.94
C ILE A 164 43.64 -28.49 26.12
N VAL A 165 43.88 -28.06 24.88
CA VAL A 165 44.93 -28.63 24.02
C VAL A 165 46.34 -28.12 24.39
N ALA A 166 46.43 -26.98 25.08
CA ALA A 166 47.69 -26.36 25.49
C ALA A 166 48.17 -26.76 26.90
N ALA A 167 47.38 -27.54 27.66
CA ALA A 167 47.67 -28.01 29.02
C ALA A 167 48.02 -29.50 29.02
#